data_AF-A0A0A9DUQ6-F1
#
_entry.id   AF-A0A0A9DUQ6-F1
#
_cell.length_a   1.000
_cell.length_b   1.000
_cell.length_c   1.000
_cell.angle_alpha   90.00
_cell.angle_beta   90.00
_cell.angle_gamma   90.00
#
_symmetry.space_group_name_H-M   'P 1'
#
loop_
_entity.id
_entity.type
_entity.pdbx_description
1 polymer ?
#
loop_
_entity_poly.entity_id
_entity_poly.type
_entity_poly.pdbx_seq_one_letter_code
_entity_poly.pdbx_strand_id
1 'polypeptide(L)'
;MDQPHFARLADSMAEFIESRTGLEVGPIVRPPLLSRNQIILLGILFLISIPFMIKRIMEGETLLHDRRVWMAGALFVYFFSVSGGMYGIIRHTPMFLTDRSDPNKLVFFYQGSGMQLGAEGFAVGFLYTLVGLMIAVVTHLVVKVESLQTQRFAMLVVITIGWWAVSKVIHLDNWKTGYSIHTFWPSSWR
;
A
#
# COMPACT_ATOMS: atom_id res chain seq x y z
N MET A 1 -6.97 -32.71 2.14
CA MET A 1 -8.39 -32.32 2.12
C MET A 1 -8.40 -30.85 2.45
N ASP A 2 -8.48 -29.99 1.44
CA ASP A 2 -8.44 -28.53 1.58
C ASP A 2 -9.64 -27.93 0.83
N GLN A 3 -10.80 -27.92 1.49
CA GLN A 3 -11.98 -27.18 1.05
C GLN A 3 -12.19 -26.06 2.07
N PRO A 4 -11.91 -24.80 1.69
CA PRO A 4 -13.00 -23.83 1.72
C PRO A 4 -12.98 -22.77 0.59
N HIS A 5 -12.07 -22.82 -0.38
CA HIS A 5 -12.03 -21.82 -1.47
C HIS A 5 -12.64 -22.25 -2.81
N PHE A 6 -12.92 -23.54 -2.99
CA PHE A 6 -13.49 -24.09 -4.23
C PHE A 6 -14.99 -23.79 -4.46
N ALA A 7 -15.69 -23.23 -3.47
CA ALA A 7 -17.15 -23.27 -3.44
C ALA A 7 -17.88 -22.06 -4.07
N ARG A 8 -17.18 -21.04 -4.60
CA ARG A 8 -17.87 -19.78 -4.99
C ARG A 8 -17.48 -19.16 -6.33
N LEU A 9 -16.52 -19.70 -7.07
CA LEU A 9 -16.11 -19.16 -8.36
C LEU A 9 -16.31 -20.21 -9.46
N ALA A 10 -16.80 -19.79 -10.62
CA ALA A 10 -16.99 -20.69 -11.77
C ALA A 10 -15.66 -21.35 -12.18
N ASP A 11 -14.54 -20.64 -11.98
CA ASP A 11 -13.19 -21.14 -12.25
C ASP A 11 -12.82 -22.34 -11.37
N SER A 12 -13.20 -22.33 -10.09
CA SER A 12 -12.86 -23.41 -9.18
C SER A 12 -13.70 -24.67 -9.42
N MET A 13 -14.94 -24.52 -9.90
CA MET A 13 -15.76 -25.66 -10.30
C MET A 13 -15.26 -26.29 -11.62
N ALA A 14 -14.82 -25.47 -12.57
CA ALA A 14 -14.19 -25.94 -13.80
C ALA A 14 -12.91 -26.74 -13.49
N GLU A 15 -12.03 -26.20 -12.65
CA GLU A 15 -10.80 -26.87 -12.21
C GLU A 15 -11.08 -28.20 -11.48
N PHE A 16 -12.13 -28.26 -10.65
CA PHE A 16 -12.55 -29.50 -10.00
C PHE A 16 -13.01 -30.57 -11.01
N ILE A 17 -13.80 -30.19 -12.02
CA ILE A 17 -14.30 -31.11 -13.05
C ILE A 17 -13.13 -31.62 -13.89
N GLU A 18 -12.25 -30.75 -14.37
CA GLU A 18 -11.05 -31.13 -15.13
C GLU A 18 -10.18 -32.12 -14.34
N SER A 19 -9.97 -31.89 -13.04
CA SER A 19 -9.17 -32.77 -12.19
C SER A 19 -9.78 -34.18 -12.00
N ARG A 20 -11.09 -34.32 -12.17
CA ARG A 20 -11.82 -35.58 -11.97
C ARG A 20 -12.12 -36.32 -13.26
N THR A 21 -12.36 -35.60 -14.36
CA THR A 21 -12.78 -36.19 -15.63
C THR A 21 -11.68 -36.17 -16.70
N GLY A 22 -10.61 -35.40 -16.52
CA GLY A 22 -9.52 -35.28 -17.49
C GLY A 22 -9.93 -34.64 -18.83
N LEU A 23 -11.09 -33.97 -18.85
CA LEU A 23 -11.64 -33.28 -20.01
C LEU A 23 -11.50 -31.78 -19.79
N GLU A 24 -10.90 -31.05 -20.72
CA GLU A 24 -10.78 -29.59 -20.65
C GLU A 24 -12.18 -28.93 -20.67
N VAL A 25 -12.44 -28.09 -19.70
CA VAL A 25 -13.67 -27.31 -19.61
C VAL A 25 -13.50 -26.07 -20.49
N GLY A 26 -14.44 -25.87 -21.42
CA GLY A 26 -14.42 -24.73 -22.34
C GLY A 26 -14.41 -23.37 -21.63
N PRO A 27 -14.12 -22.27 -22.36
CA PRO A 27 -13.88 -20.96 -21.76
C PRO A 27 -15.09 -20.45 -20.97
N ILE A 28 -14.85 -20.04 -19.73
CA ILE A 28 -15.88 -19.47 -18.85
C ILE A 28 -16.25 -18.08 -19.36
N VAL A 29 -17.43 -17.97 -19.97
CA VAL A 29 -17.97 -16.70 -20.46
C VAL A 29 -18.40 -15.85 -19.26
N ARG A 30 -17.66 -14.77 -19.00
CA ARG A 30 -18.00 -13.80 -17.98
C ARG A 30 -18.92 -12.74 -18.61
N PRO A 31 -20.17 -12.58 -18.14
CA PRO A 31 -20.99 -11.48 -18.62
C PRO A 31 -20.33 -10.15 -18.22
N PRO A 32 -20.34 -9.14 -19.11
CA PRO A 32 -19.85 -7.82 -18.73
C PRO A 32 -20.66 -7.31 -17.53
N LEU A 33 -19.98 -6.71 -16.55
CA LEU A 33 -20.58 -6.21 -15.32
C LEU A 33 -21.69 -5.17 -15.58
N LEU A 34 -21.67 -4.54 -16.76
CA LEU A 34 -22.62 -3.55 -17.22
C LEU A 34 -23.19 -3.96 -18.58
N SER A 35 -24.51 -3.76 -18.74
CA SER A 35 -25.17 -3.96 -20.03
C SER A 35 -24.65 -2.96 -21.07
N ARG A 36 -24.62 -3.35 -22.35
CA ARG A 36 -24.19 -2.49 -23.46
C ARG A 36 -24.88 -1.11 -23.43
N ASN A 37 -26.18 -1.09 -23.10
CA ASN A 37 -26.96 0.15 -23.03
C ASN A 37 -26.56 1.03 -21.82
N GLN A 38 -26.14 0.43 -20.71
CA GLN A 38 -25.63 1.17 -19.54
C GLN A 38 -24.26 1.77 -19.83
N ILE A 39 -23.40 1.07 -20.58
CA ILE A 39 -22.10 1.59 -21.02
C ILE A 39 -22.30 2.81 -21.94
N ILE A 40 -23.23 2.70 -22.90
CA ILE A 40 -23.57 3.82 -23.80
C ILE A 40 -24.14 5.00 -23.00
N LEU A 41 -25.05 4.74 -22.05
CA LEU A 41 -25.64 5.77 -21.21
C LEU A 41 -24.61 6.46 -20.32
N LEU A 42 -23.68 5.70 -19.72
CA LEU A 42 -22.54 6.25 -18.97
C LEU A 42 -21.63 7.07 -19.87
N GLY A 43 -21.36 6.62 -21.10
CA GLY A 43 -20.58 7.36 -22.08
C GLY A 43 -21.23 8.70 -22.44
N ILE A 44 -22.54 8.72 -22.68
CA ILE A 44 -23.31 9.93 -22.97
C ILE A 44 -23.32 10.86 -21.76
N LEU A 45 -23.59 10.34 -20.56
CA LEU A 45 -23.58 11.14 -19.33
C LEU A 45 -22.20 11.76 -19.07
N PHE A 46 -21.14 10.98 -19.30
CA PHE A 46 -19.77 11.46 -19.21
C PHE A 46 -19.51 12.58 -20.23
N LEU A 47 -19.86 12.38 -21.50
CA LEU A 47 -19.72 13.39 -22.56
C LEU A 47 -20.47 14.69 -22.24
N ILE A 48 -21.69 14.58 -21.72
CA ILE A 48 -22.49 15.74 -21.28
C ILE A 48 -21.80 16.43 -20.09
N SER A 49 -21.19 15.68 -19.17
CA SER A 49 -20.52 16.24 -17.99
C SER A 49 -19.20 16.97 -18.31
N ILE A 50 -18.51 16.63 -19.40
CA ILE A 50 -17.24 17.25 -19.81
C ILE A 50 -17.33 18.79 -19.89
N PRO A 51 -18.25 19.42 -20.64
CA PRO A 51 -18.32 20.88 -20.72
C PRO A 51 -18.64 21.54 -19.37
N PHE A 52 -19.45 20.92 -18.51
CA PHE A 52 -19.71 21.42 -17.15
C PHE A 52 -18.46 21.32 -16.27
N MET A 53 -17.72 20.22 -16.37
CA MET A 53 -16.44 20.05 -15.66
C MET A 53 -15.40 21.05 -16.14
N ILE A 54 -15.25 21.26 -17.45
CA ILE A 54 -14.30 22.23 -18.01
C ILE A 54 -14.64 23.64 -17.53
N LYS A 55 -15.92 24.03 -17.59
CA LYS A 55 -16.37 25.33 -17.08
C LYS A 55 -16.02 25.51 -15.60
N ARG A 56 -16.31 24.49 -14.78
CA ARG A 56 -16.02 24.48 -13.35
C ARG A 56 -14.52 24.54 -13.04
N ILE A 57 -13.68 23.90 -13.87
CA ILE A 57 -12.22 23.99 -13.78
C ILE A 57 -11.76 25.41 -14.13
N MET A 58 -12.27 26.01 -15.21
CA MET A 58 -11.92 27.38 -15.62
C MET A 58 -12.30 28.44 -14.58
N GLU A 59 -13.40 28.22 -13.85
CA GLU A 59 -13.84 29.11 -12.76
C GLU A 59 -12.91 29.06 -11.53
N GLY A 60 -11.91 28.16 -11.49
CA GLY A 60 -10.85 28.13 -10.48
C GLY A 60 -11.27 27.62 -9.09
N GLU A 61 -12.57 27.48 -8.81
CA GLU A 61 -13.10 26.98 -7.53
C GLU A 61 -13.06 25.44 -7.40
N THR A 62 -12.05 24.78 -7.99
CA THR A 62 -11.93 23.32 -7.95
C THR A 62 -10.75 22.85 -7.12
N LEU A 63 -10.90 21.67 -6.52
CA LEU A 63 -9.84 20.97 -5.78
C LEU A 63 -8.57 20.76 -6.61
N LEU A 64 -8.68 20.76 -7.95
CA LEU A 64 -7.55 20.63 -8.89
C LEU A 64 -6.63 21.85 -8.90
N HIS A 65 -7.08 23.01 -8.42
CA HIS A 65 -6.24 24.21 -8.36
C HIS A 65 -5.49 24.33 -7.02
N ASP A 66 -5.89 23.58 -5.99
CA ASP A 66 -5.23 23.65 -4.69
C ASP A 66 -3.92 22.83 -4.71
N ARG A 67 -2.79 23.51 -4.51
CA ARG A 67 -1.48 22.88 -4.36
C ARG A 67 -1.44 21.81 -3.26
N ARG A 68 -2.27 21.94 -2.22
CA ARG A 68 -2.31 20.97 -1.11
C ARG A 68 -2.83 19.61 -1.58
N VAL A 69 -3.79 19.61 -2.50
CA VAL A 69 -4.34 18.39 -3.09
C VAL A 69 -3.27 17.69 -3.93
N TRP A 70 -2.50 18.45 -4.73
CA TRP A 70 -1.39 17.90 -5.50
C TRP A 70 -0.24 17.38 -4.62
N MET A 71 0.11 18.10 -3.55
CA MET A 71 1.10 17.61 -2.58
C MET A 71 0.64 16.32 -1.91
N ALA A 72 -0.63 16.23 -1.49
CA ALA A 72 -1.19 15.01 -0.90
C ALA A 72 -1.23 13.87 -1.91
N GLY A 73 -1.61 14.13 -3.16
CA GLY A 73 -1.59 13.16 -4.25
C GLY A 73 -0.19 12.63 -4.56
N ALA A 74 0.82 13.51 -4.59
CA ALA A 74 2.21 13.12 -4.79
C ALA A 74 2.74 12.24 -3.64
N LEU A 75 2.43 12.61 -2.38
CA LEU A 75 2.77 11.79 -1.21
C LEU A 75 2.07 10.43 -1.25
N PHE A 76 0.82 10.37 -1.71
CA PHE A 76 0.09 9.12 -1.87
C PHE A 76 0.76 8.19 -2.90
N VAL A 77 1.14 8.72 -4.07
CA VAL A 77 1.86 7.96 -5.10
C VAL A 77 3.22 7.47 -4.59
N TYR A 78 3.95 8.33 -3.86
CA TYR A 78 5.22 7.95 -3.23
C TYR A 78 5.02 6.80 -2.22
N PHE A 79 4.04 6.92 -1.31
CA PHE A 79 3.72 5.89 -0.33
C PHE A 79 3.39 4.55 -1.01
N PHE A 80 2.54 4.57 -2.03
CA PHE A 80 2.14 3.35 -2.75
C PHE A 80 3.32 2.69 -3.48
N SER A 81 4.23 3.51 -4.01
CA SER A 81 5.44 3.02 -4.68
C SER A 81 6.43 2.40 -3.69
N VAL A 82 6.69 3.04 -2.56
CA VAL A 82 7.66 2.59 -1.55
C VAL A 82 7.16 1.39 -0.75
N SER A 83 5.85 1.28 -0.52
CA SER A 83 5.24 0.13 0.19
C SER A 83 5.27 -1.19 -0.59
N GLY A 84 5.77 -1.20 -1.83
CA GLY A 84 5.80 -2.42 -2.64
C GLY A 84 4.44 -2.73 -3.28
N GLY A 85 3.57 -1.73 -3.49
CA GLY A 85 2.30 -1.91 -4.20
C GLY A 85 2.49 -2.55 -5.58
N MET A 86 3.57 -2.19 -6.29
CA MET A 86 3.93 -2.80 -7.57
C MET A 86 4.26 -4.29 -7.44
N TYR A 87 5.01 -4.68 -6.40
CA TYR A 87 5.32 -6.08 -6.12
C TYR A 87 4.04 -6.89 -5.88
N GLY A 88 3.10 -6.31 -5.13
CA GLY A 88 1.79 -6.93 -4.88
C GLY A 88 0.95 -7.12 -6.14
N ILE A 89 0.91 -6.12 -7.03
CA ILE A 89 0.15 -6.19 -8.29
C ILE A 89 0.76 -7.26 -9.23
N ILE A 90 2.09 -7.28 -9.40
CA ILE A 90 2.74 -8.19 -10.35
C ILE A 90 2.64 -9.65 -9.90
N ARG A 91 2.80 -9.91 -8.60
CA ARG A 91 2.84 -11.28 -8.07
C ARG A 91 1.52 -11.74 -7.47
N HIS A 92 0.46 -10.93 -7.58
CA HIS A 92 -0.85 -11.18 -6.98
C HIS A 92 -0.73 -11.62 -5.51
N THR A 93 0.12 -10.95 -4.72
CA THR A 93 0.35 -11.38 -3.33
C THR A 93 -0.86 -11.05 -2.46
N PRO A 94 -1.27 -11.96 -1.56
CA PRO A 94 -2.37 -11.71 -0.66
C PRO A 94 -1.99 -10.65 0.39
N MET A 95 -2.99 -9.91 0.87
CA MET A 95 -2.80 -8.92 1.93
C MET A 95 -2.41 -9.56 3.26
N PHE A 96 -2.94 -10.75 3.52
CA PHE A 96 -2.71 -11.54 4.73
C PHE A 96 -2.81 -13.02 4.38
N LEU A 97 -2.15 -13.87 5.16
CA LEU A 97 -2.26 -15.32 5.07
C LEU A 97 -2.93 -15.86 6.33
N THR A 98 -3.70 -16.93 6.22
CA THR A 98 -4.14 -17.70 7.40
C THR A 98 -3.00 -18.60 7.85
N ASP A 99 -2.75 -18.65 9.16
CA ASP A 99 -1.74 -19.54 9.74
C ASP A 99 -2.08 -20.99 9.37
N ARG A 100 -1.07 -21.75 8.93
CA ARG A 100 -1.23 -23.15 8.52
C ARG A 100 -1.53 -24.06 9.71
N SER A 101 -1.12 -23.61 10.90
CA SER A 101 -1.31 -24.28 12.19
C SER A 101 -2.69 -24.02 12.79
N ASP A 102 -3.17 -22.78 12.65
CA ASP A 102 -4.40 -22.28 13.28
C ASP A 102 -5.22 -21.43 12.28
N PRO A 103 -6.30 -21.99 11.69
CA PRO A 103 -7.10 -21.31 10.67
C PRO A 103 -7.73 -19.98 11.11
N ASN A 104 -7.87 -19.76 12.43
CA ASN A 104 -8.42 -18.54 13.01
C ASN A 104 -7.39 -17.40 13.16
N LYS A 105 -6.10 -17.65 12.88
CA LYS A 105 -5.05 -16.67 13.08
C LYS A 105 -4.60 -16.09 11.73
N LEU A 106 -4.70 -14.77 11.63
CA LEU A 106 -4.25 -14.02 10.46
C LEU A 106 -2.78 -13.61 10.65
N VAL A 107 -1.95 -13.97 9.67
CA VAL A 107 -0.54 -13.66 9.59
C VAL A 107 -0.37 -12.51 8.59
N PHE A 108 0.01 -11.34 9.10
CA PHE A 108 0.25 -10.13 8.31
C PHE A 108 1.71 -9.97 7.87
N PHE A 109 2.64 -10.71 8.51
CA PHE A 109 4.08 -10.66 8.24
C PHE A 109 4.59 -12.05 7.93
N TYR A 110 5.27 -12.21 6.79
CA TYR A 110 5.82 -13.49 6.37
C TYR A 110 7.31 -13.58 6.70
N GLN A 111 7.71 -14.66 7.35
CA GLN A 111 9.11 -14.90 7.72
C GLN A 111 9.84 -15.53 6.52
N GLY A 112 10.53 -14.70 5.74
CA GLY A 112 11.32 -15.12 4.59
C GLY A 112 11.62 -13.99 3.60
N SER A 113 12.83 -13.94 3.04
CA SER A 113 13.29 -12.83 2.18
C SER A 113 12.68 -12.83 0.77
N GLY A 114 12.17 -13.97 0.28
CA GLY A 114 11.67 -14.10 -1.09
C GLY A 114 10.23 -13.65 -1.32
N MET A 115 9.46 -13.44 -0.24
CA MET A 115 8.03 -13.13 -0.28
C MET A 115 7.70 -11.92 0.60
N GLN A 116 6.84 -11.05 0.11
CA GLN A 116 6.32 -9.91 0.86
C GLN A 116 4.80 -9.87 0.76
N LEU A 117 4.13 -9.84 1.91
CA LEU A 117 2.69 -9.69 1.98
C LEU A 117 2.29 -8.23 1.75
N GLY A 118 1.09 -8.01 1.24
CA GLY A 118 0.59 -6.66 0.98
C GLY A 118 0.53 -5.80 2.27
N ALA A 119 0.00 -6.35 3.36
CA ALA A 119 -0.08 -5.65 4.63
C ALA A 119 1.31 -5.33 5.22
N GLU A 120 2.25 -6.26 5.10
CA GLU A 120 3.64 -6.04 5.50
C GLU A 120 4.28 -4.89 4.73
N GLY A 121 4.12 -4.89 3.39
CA GLY A 121 4.61 -3.80 2.54
C GLY A 121 4.02 -2.44 2.89
N PHE A 122 2.71 -2.37 3.10
CA PHE A 122 2.07 -1.12 3.54
C PHE A 122 2.52 -0.67 4.93
N ALA A 123 2.68 -1.58 5.89
CA ALA A 123 3.14 -1.23 7.24
C ALA A 123 4.58 -0.67 7.22
N VAL A 124 5.48 -1.31 6.47
CA VAL A 124 6.87 -0.85 6.34
C VAL A 124 6.95 0.45 5.53
N GLY A 125 6.22 0.55 4.41
CA GLY A 125 6.13 1.78 3.62
C GLY A 125 5.55 2.96 4.39
N PHE A 126 4.64 2.70 5.34
CA PHE A 126 4.10 3.72 6.25
C PHE A 126 5.19 4.26 7.18
N LEU A 127 6.02 3.39 7.76
CA LEU A 127 7.14 3.81 8.61
C LEU A 127 8.13 4.69 7.83
N TYR A 128 8.46 4.35 6.59
CA TYR A 128 9.32 5.18 5.73
C TYR A 128 8.70 6.55 5.44
N THR A 129 7.42 6.57 5.10
CA THR A 129 6.70 7.82 4.79
C THR A 129 6.55 8.69 6.03
N LEU A 130 6.33 8.08 7.21
CA LEU A 130 6.27 8.77 8.50
C LEU A 130 7.59 9.50 8.78
N VAL A 131 8.73 8.83 8.65
CA VAL A 131 10.05 9.46 8.86
C VAL A 131 10.27 10.61 7.88
N GLY A 132 9.93 10.43 6.61
CA GLY A 132 10.03 11.50 5.60
C GLY A 132 9.14 12.71 5.93
N LEU A 133 7.89 12.47 6.36
CA LEU A 133 6.97 13.52 6.77
C LEU A 133 7.46 14.26 8.01
N MET A 134 8.04 13.55 8.97
CA MET A 134 8.62 14.16 10.17
C MET A 134 9.76 15.12 9.83
N ILE A 135 10.63 14.77 8.88
CA ILE A 135 11.66 15.69 8.38
C ILE A 135 11.01 16.93 7.77
N ALA A 136 9.99 16.76 6.94
CA ALA A 136 9.27 17.89 6.33
C ALA A 136 8.59 18.80 7.38
N VAL A 137 8.04 18.22 8.45
CA VAL A 137 7.44 18.98 9.56
C VAL A 137 8.51 19.78 10.31
N VAL A 138 9.67 19.18 10.59
CA VAL A 138 10.78 19.88 11.24
C VAL A 138 11.27 21.06 10.40
N THR A 139 11.42 20.88 9.10
CA THR A 139 11.98 21.93 8.23
C THR A 139 10.99 23.04 7.92
N HIS A 140 9.70 22.75 7.74
CA HIS A 140 8.72 23.73 7.27
C HIS A 140 7.73 24.25 8.32
N LEU A 141 7.43 23.47 9.36
CA LEU A 141 6.44 23.85 10.38
C LEU A 141 7.09 24.26 11.70
N VAL A 142 8.01 23.44 12.22
CA VAL A 142 8.63 23.68 13.53
C VAL A 142 9.46 24.98 13.55
N VAL A 143 10.05 25.36 12.42
CA VAL A 143 10.79 26.63 12.26
C VAL A 143 9.91 27.87 12.39
N LYS A 144 8.60 27.75 12.15
CA LYS A 144 7.64 28.87 12.21
C LYS A 144 7.04 29.09 13.60
N VAL A 145 7.37 28.22 14.57
CA VAL A 145 6.83 28.31 15.93
C VAL A 145 7.59 29.39 16.70
N GLU A 146 6.88 30.40 17.20
CA GLU A 146 7.49 31.54 17.91
C GLU A 146 8.02 31.14 19.30
N SER A 147 7.35 30.20 19.98
CA SER A 147 7.73 29.78 21.33
C SER A 147 8.84 28.73 21.32
N LEU A 148 10.00 29.08 21.89
CA LEU A 148 11.17 28.20 22.02
C LEU A 148 10.87 26.89 22.79
N GLN A 149 10.02 26.95 23.81
CA GLN A 149 9.69 25.76 24.62
C GLN A 149 8.90 24.73 23.81
N THR A 150 7.89 25.18 23.06
CA THR A 150 7.10 24.32 22.16
C THR A 150 7.96 23.78 21.03
N GLN A 151 8.86 24.59 20.48
CA GLN A 151 9.79 24.15 19.44
C GLN A 151 10.71 23.04 19.94
N ARG A 152 11.31 23.20 21.13
CA ARG A 152 12.17 22.17 21.75
C ARG A 152 11.40 20.90 22.07
N PHE A 153 10.18 21.03 22.59
CA PHE A 153 9.32 19.88 22.86
C PHE A 153 8.96 19.14 21.57
N ALA A 154 8.57 19.85 20.52
CA ALA A 154 8.28 19.26 19.21
C ALA A 154 9.49 18.52 18.63
N MET A 155 10.69 19.11 18.73
CA MET A 155 11.94 18.45 18.31
C MET A 155 12.22 17.16 19.09
N LEU A 156 12.01 17.16 20.42
CA LEU A 156 12.17 15.96 21.23
C LEU A 156 11.19 14.85 20.80
N VAL A 157 9.92 15.21 20.60
CA VAL A 157 8.89 14.26 20.12
C VAL A 157 9.29 13.68 18.76
N VAL A 158 9.78 14.50 17.84
CA VAL A 158 10.25 14.05 16.53
C VAL A 158 11.44 13.08 16.67
N ILE A 159 12.41 13.39 17.52
CA ILE A 159 13.56 12.50 17.74
C ILE A 159 13.10 11.16 18.34
N THR A 160 12.20 11.17 19.32
CA THR A 160 11.70 9.95 19.96
C THR A 160 10.92 9.07 18.99
N ILE A 161 10.00 9.66 18.22
CA ILE A 161 9.21 8.91 17.23
C ILE A 161 10.10 8.43 16.09
N GLY A 162 11.07 9.24 15.65
CA GLY A 162 11.99 8.89 14.57
C GLY A 162 12.88 7.71 14.96
N TRP A 163 13.46 7.76 16.18
CA TRP A 163 14.22 6.65 16.74
C TRP A 163 13.37 5.38 16.87
N TRP A 164 12.13 5.50 17.35
CA TRP A 164 11.21 4.36 17.44
C TRP A 164 10.90 3.75 16.07
N ALA A 165 10.57 4.57 15.08
CA ALA A 165 10.22 4.11 13.73
C ALA A 165 11.40 3.38 13.07
N VAL A 166 12.60 3.97 13.12
CA VAL A 166 13.82 3.35 12.58
C VAL A 166 14.14 2.04 13.32
N SER A 167 14.02 2.01 14.64
CA SER A 167 14.25 0.80 15.43
C SER A 167 13.27 -0.31 15.05
N LYS A 168 12.00 0.03 14.75
CA LYS A 168 11.01 -0.94 14.28
C LYS A 168 11.34 -1.49 12.90
N VAL A 169 11.77 -0.64 11.96
CA VAL A 169 12.19 -1.08 10.63
C VAL A 169 13.38 -2.04 10.74
N ILE A 170 14.41 -1.69 11.51
CA ILE A 170 15.59 -2.55 11.73
C ILE A 170 15.19 -3.88 12.37
N HIS A 171 14.33 -3.85 13.39
CA HIS A 171 13.87 -5.06 14.05
C HIS A 171 13.12 -5.99 13.09
N LEU A 172 12.23 -5.44 12.25
CA LEU A 172 11.48 -6.19 11.25
C LEU A 172 12.41 -6.77 10.18
N ASP A 173 13.41 -6.01 9.72
CA ASP A 173 14.38 -6.47 8.74
C ASP A 173 15.23 -7.63 9.28
N ASN A 174 15.77 -7.48 10.49
CA ASN A 174 16.55 -8.53 11.16
C ASN A 174 15.70 -9.80 11.38
N TRP A 175 14.44 -9.63 11.79
CA TRP A 175 13.52 -10.74 12.01
C TRP A 175 13.18 -11.47 10.70
N LYS A 176 13.12 -10.75 9.57
CA LYS A 176 12.77 -11.31 8.26
C LYS A 176 13.95 -11.96 7.54
N THR A 177 15.12 -11.34 7.58
CA THR A 177 16.31 -11.79 6.86
C THR A 177 17.19 -12.72 7.71
N GLY A 178 17.04 -12.69 9.04
CA GLY A 178 17.97 -13.32 9.97
C GLY A 178 19.33 -12.62 10.02
N TYR A 179 19.48 -11.47 9.34
CA TYR A 179 20.71 -10.70 9.33
C TYR A 179 20.82 -9.89 10.62
N SER A 180 21.88 -10.11 11.39
CA SER A 180 22.22 -9.25 12.51
C SER A 180 23.03 -8.06 12.02
N ILE A 181 22.49 -6.85 12.14
CA ILE A 181 23.27 -5.63 11.91
C ILE A 181 24.37 -5.57 12.97
N HIS A 182 25.59 -5.87 12.55
CA HIS A 182 26.78 -5.64 13.35
C HIS A 182 27.20 -4.19 13.20
N THR A 183 27.19 -3.44 14.30
CA THR A 183 27.79 -2.11 14.35
C THR A 183 29.29 -2.27 14.17
N PHE A 184 29.79 -2.04 12.96
CA PHE A 184 31.23 -2.02 12.71
C PHE A 184 31.79 -0.71 13.26
N TRP A 185 32.39 -0.76 14.44
CA TRP A 185 33.12 0.37 14.98
C TRP A 185 34.48 0.44 14.27
N PRO A 186 34.85 1.55 13.61
CA PRO A 186 36.17 1.68 12.99
C PRO A 186 37.23 1.54 14.08
N SER A 187 37.96 0.42 14.10
CA SER A 187 38.97 0.12 15.12
C SER A 187 40.28 0.88 14.91
N SER A 188 40.46 1.51 13.75
CA SER A 188 41.57 2.42 13.49
C SER A 188 41.28 3.30 12.28
N TRP A 189 41.60 4.58 12.41
CA TRP A 189 41.80 5.48 11.28
C TRP A 189 43.30 5.45 11.00
N ARG A 190 43.71 4.70 9.98
CA ARG A 190 45.04 4.83 9.39
C ARG A 190 44.94 5.72 8.16
#